data_AF-A0AAV0LY39-F1
#
_entry.id   AF-A0AAV0LY39-F1
#
_cell.length_a   1.000
_cell.length_b   1.000
_cell.length_c   1.000
_cell.angle_alpha   90.00
_cell.angle_beta   90.00
_cell.angle_gamma   90.00
#
_symmetry.space_group_name_H-M   'P 1'
#
loop_
_entity.id
_entity.type
_entity.pdbx_description
1 polymer ?
#
loop_
_entity_poly.entity_id
_entity_poly.type
_entity_poly.pdbx_seq_one_letter_code
_entity_poly.pdbx_strand_id
1 'polypeptide(L)' 'MIRTEGLGRSIGLKKTLVFYSGKAPKGVRSSWIMNEYRLPHHDTQRYHKVIYLHNPSIPADKNYGSKRRD' A
#
# COMPACT_ATOMS: atom_id res chain seq x y z
N MET A 1 13.53 0.29 4.42
CA MET A 1 13.33 0.51 2.97
C MET A 1 13.86 -0.72 2.25
N ILE A 2 13.07 -1.30 1.35
CA ILE A 2 13.50 -2.46 0.55
C ILE A 2 14.16 -1.92 -0.72
N ARG A 3 15.38 -2.37 -0.99
CA ARG A 3 16.17 -1.94 -2.14
C ARG A 3 16.56 -3.15 -2.98
N THR A 4 16.73 -2.93 -4.28
CA THR A 4 17.33 -3.90 -5.19
C THR A 4 18.84 -3.84 -5.09
N GLU A 5 19.51 -4.98 -5.24
CA GLU A 5 20.97 -5.03 -5.36
C GLU A 5 21.37 -4.48 -6.73
N GLY A 6 22.36 -3.57 -6.76
CA GLY A 6 22.95 -3.03 -7.98
C GLY A 6 22.54 -1.61 -8.38
N LEU A 7 21.28 -1.20 -8.16
CA LEU A 7 20.80 0.12 -8.64
C LEU A 7 20.38 1.08 -7.52
N GLY A 8 20.41 0.65 -6.26
CA GLY A 8 19.99 1.47 -5.11
C GLY A 8 18.51 1.87 -5.13
N ARG A 9 17.75 1.43 -6.14
CA ARG A 9 16.34 1.73 -6.37
C ARG A 9 15.50 1.15 -5.23
N SER A 10 14.77 2.04 -4.54
CA SER A 10 13.77 1.65 -3.55
C SER A 10 12.58 1.03 -4.26
N ILE A 11 12.19 -0.17 -3.82
CA ILE A 11 11.04 -0.91 -4.34
C ILE A 11 9.88 -0.96 -3.34
N GLY A 12 10.07 -0.41 -2.15
CA GLY A 12 9.01 -0.31 -1.15
C GLY A 12 9.50 -0.17 0.28
N LEU A 13 8.54 -0.21 1.19
CA LEU A 13 8.76 -0.20 2.63
C LEU A 13 8.21 -1.48 3.24
N LYS A 14 8.91 -2.02 4.23
CA LYS A 14 8.42 -3.08 5.11
C LYS A 14 8.29 -2.50 6.51
N LYS A 15 7.13 -2.67 7.14
CA LYS A 15 6.91 -2.38 8.55
C LYS A 15 6.56 -3.70 9.25
N THR A 16 7.28 -4.03 10.31
CA THR A 16 6.99 -5.19 11.14
C THR A 16 6.14 -4.76 12.33
N LEU A 17 5.04 -5.45 12.56
CA LEU A 17 4.09 -5.21 13.64
C LEU A 17 4.03 -6.44 14.54
N VAL A 18 3.79 -6.21 15.83
CA VAL A 18 3.54 -7.27 16.81
C VAL A 18 2.15 -7.07 17.38
N PHE A 19 1.38 -8.15 17.49
CA PHE A 19 0.05 -8.08 18.09
C PHE A 19 0.11 -8.09 19.62
N TYR A 20 -0.69 -7.25 20.24
CA TYR A 20 -0.88 -7.18 21.70
C TYR A 20 -2.35 -7.48 22.00
N SER A 21 -2.61 -8.38 22.95
CA SER A 21 -3.98 -8.64 23.42
C SER A 21 -4.36 -7.63 24.51
N GLY A 22 -5.64 -7.23 24.55
CA GLY A 22 -6.16 -6.25 25.50
C GLY A 22 -6.04 -4.80 25.02
N LYS A 23 -6.31 -3.85 25.93
CA LYS A 23 -6.37 -2.42 25.60
C LYS A 23 -5.00 -1.75 25.75
N ALA A 24 -4.62 -0.92 24.78
CA ALA A 24 -3.43 -0.09 24.88
C ALA A 24 -3.53 0.89 26.07
N PRO A 25 -2.41 1.21 26.75
CA PRO A 25 -1.04 0.74 26.51
C PRO A 25 -0.67 -0.56 27.25
N LYS A 26 -1.57 -1.11 28.08
CA LYS A 26 -1.30 -2.25 28.99
C LYS A 26 -1.49 -3.62 28.34
N GLY A 27 -1.49 -3.70 27.02
CA GLY A 27 -1.70 -4.97 26.32
C GLY A 27 -0.56 -5.97 26.59
N VAL A 28 -0.86 -7.26 26.51
CA VAL A 28 0.15 -8.31 26.64
C VAL A 28 0.69 -8.65 25.26
N ARG A 29 2.01 -8.60 25.10
CA ARG A 29 2.69 -8.95 23.84
C ARG A 29 2.40 -10.41 23.50
N SER A 30 2.02 -10.67 22.25
CA SER A 30 1.90 -12.03 21.72
C SER A 30 3.08 -12.41 20.83
N SER A 31 3.14 -13.67 20.40
CA SER A 31 4.09 -14.16 19.40
C SER A 31 3.66 -13.83 17.96
N TRP A 32 2.46 -13.27 17.75
CA TRP A 32 1.96 -12.97 16.41
C TRP A 32 2.64 -11.75 15.81
N ILE A 33 3.24 -11.96 14.63
CA ILE A 33 3.96 -10.95 13.86
C ILE A 33 3.23 -10.72 12.52
N MET A 34 3.05 -9.46 12.15
CA MET A 34 2.54 -9.07 10.83
C MET A 34 3.60 -8.24 10.11
N ASN A 35 3.79 -8.50 8.82
CA ASN A 35 4.64 -7.70 7.95
C ASN A 35 3.77 -6.91 6.98
N GLU A 36 3.75 -5.59 7.12
CA GLU A 36 3.06 -4.69 6.20
C GLU A 36 4.05 -4.20 5.13
N TYR A 37 3.72 -4.44 3.86
CA TYR A 37 4.51 -4.01 2.71
C TYR A 37 3.80 -2.89 1.95
N ARG A 38 4.50 -1.78 1.72
CA ARG A 38 3.98 -0.62 0.99
C ARG A 38 4.80 -0.36 -0.26
N LEU A 39 4.11 -0.15 -1.38
CA LEU A 39 4.74 0.29 -2.62
C LEU A 39 5.15 1.77 -2.52
N PRO A 40 6.20 2.20 -3.25
CA PRO A 40 6.54 3.61 -3.41
C PRO A 40 5.39 4.40 -4.04
N HIS A 41 5.27 5.68 -3.70
CA HIS A 41 4.15 6.53 -4.13
C HIS A 41 4.01 6.67 -5.66
N HIS A 42 5.12 6.55 -6.39
CA HIS A 42 5.11 6.56 -7.86
C HIS A 42 4.59 5.25 -8.45
N ASP A 43 4.78 4.13 -7.75
CA ASP A 43 4.30 2.82 -8.19
C ASP A 43 2.84 2.60 -7.78
N THR A 44 2.40 3.12 -6.63
CA THR A 44 0.98 3.03 -6.21
C THR A 44 0.03 3.66 -7.24
N GLN A 45 0.41 4.78 -7.86
CA GLN A 45 -0.40 5.43 -8.90
C GLN A 45 -0.63 4.54 -10.12
N ARG A 46 0.37 3.73 -10.50
CA ARG A 46 0.25 2.80 -11.63
C ARG A 46 -0.80 1.72 -11.35
N TYR A 47 -0.82 1.19 -10.13
CA TYR A 47 -1.79 0.16 -9.74
C TYR A 47 -3.18 0.74 -9.47
N HIS A 48 -3.29 1.95 -8.88
CA HIS A 48 -4.58 2.63 -8.77
C HIS A 48 -5.21 2.84 -10.14
N LYS A 49 -4.43 3.33 -11.12
CA LYS A 49 -4.92 3.53 -12.50
C LYS A 49 -5.43 2.22 -13.12
N VAL A 50 -4.73 1.09 -12.93
CA VAL A 50 -5.15 -0.21 -13.48
C VAL A 50 -6.42 -0.75 -12.83
N ILE A 51 -6.62 -0.58 -11.51
CA ILE A 51 -7.82 -1.05 -10.81
C ILE A 51 -9.08 -0.27 -11.27
N TYR A 52 -8.97 1.04 -11.54
CA TYR A 52 -10.10 1.83 -12.06
C TYR A 52 -10.37 1.63 -13.56
N LEU A 53 -9.36 1.23 -14.34
CA LEU A 53 -9.51 0.94 -15.78
C LEU A 53 -10.08 -0.46 -16.08
N HIS A 54 -10.25 -1.32 -15.07
CA HIS A 54 -10.78 -2.68 -15.23
C HIS A 54 -12.20 -2.84 -14.65
N ASN A 55 -13.03 -1.80 -14.76
CA ASN A 55 -14.48 -1.97 -14.62
C ASN A 55 -15.09 -2.16 -16.01
N PRO A 56 -15.49 -3.38 -16.42
CA PRO A 56 -16.00 -3.66 -17.78
C PRO A 56 -17.31 -2.93 -18.13
N SER A 57 -17.91 -2.22 -17.17
CA SER A 57 -19.10 -1.38 -17.38
C SER A 57 -18.78 0.08 -17.71
N ILE A 58 -17.50 0.51 -17.68
CA ILE A 58 -17.09 1.89 -17.99
C ILE A 58 -16.38 1.91 -19.36
N PRO A 59 -16.93 2.58 -20.38
CA PRO A 59 -16.29 2.75 -21.68
C PRO A 59 -14.93 3.44 -21.58
N ALA A 60 -13.93 2.91 -22.29
CA ALA A 60 -12.53 3.32 -22.23
C ALA A 60 -12.26 4.77 -22.70
N ASP A 61 -13.23 5.43 -23.31
CA ASP A 61 -13.15 6.79 -23.83
C ASP A 61 -13.49 7.88 -22.81
N LYS A 62 -14.11 7.53 -21.67
CA LYS A 62 -14.54 8.51 -20.66
C LYS A 62 -13.51 8.67 -19.55
N ASN A 63 -12.63 9.66 -19.69
CA ASN A 63 -11.74 10.13 -18.63
C ASN A 63 -12.53 10.83 -17.50
N TYR A 64 -13.06 10.05 -16.56
CA TYR A 64 -13.52 10.60 -15.28
C TYR A 64 -12.30 10.99 -14.43
N GLY A 65 -11.77 12.19 -14.66
CA GLY A 65 -10.72 12.76 -13.85
C GLY A 65 -11.15 12.85 -12.37
N SER A 66 -10.31 12.34 -11.47
CA SER A 66 -10.53 12.52 -10.02
C SER A 66 -10.38 13.99 -9.66
N LYS A 67 -11.49 14.70 -9.51
CA LYS A 67 -11.51 15.95 -8.73
C LYS A 67 -11.19 15.59 -7.29
N ARG A 68 -10.01 15.98 -6.82
CA ARG A 68 -9.73 16.06 -5.39
C ARG A 68 -10.75 17.05 -4.81
N ARG A 69 -11.52 16.62 -3.82
CA ARG A 69 -12.28 17.53 -2.98
C ARG A 69 -11.33 17.97 -1.88
N ASP A 70 -11.15 19.27 -1.80
CA ASP A 70 -10.36 19.97 -0.77
C ASP A 70 -10.98 19.75 0.62
#